data_AF-A0A3M2AXG2-F1
#
_entry.id   AF-A0A3M2AXG2-F1
#
_cell.length_a   1.000
_cell.length_b   1.000
_cell.length_c   1.000
_cell.angle_alpha   90.00
_cell.angle_beta   90.00
_cell.angle_gamma   90.00
#
_symmetry.space_group_name_H-M   'P 1'
#
loop_
_entity.id
_entity.type
_entity.pdbx_description
1 polymer ?
#
loop_
_entity_poly.entity_id
_entity_poly.type
_entity_poly.pdbx_seq_one_letter_code
_entity_poly.pdbx_strand_id
1 'polypeptide(L)'
;MNPLLVLALFIAPAQEPAAPSEAAVDAAIAKGVRWLIDNQYPDGSWTDWMEQSYPAGPTALAAYALFKSGLPPEHRSLVLALDFLDRHPPFQTYDAALRVLLLTSMDPERFGARIERAADVFFDHHPGRYHYTHVLPNQPGGDLSNAQFAVVAMEALDRNGWQRDNRFWRELAEFFEKDQLSDGGFPYHAGGRPTITMTLAGFGCLSAARRVLAARGERQSTLDAIDRTLARAEEWLGGTWLGDQKWEGGNGLNRWGYYAWYGMERGAALSGKKMIGGHDWYADACRILLAKQGGGGAWANPWGEKEINTSFALLTLSRATAHVNTGGEPRPGLWVRRWTNVDDGKADLLITAAGLPHCTAFLAGFHREVVELYANPGEPRPRILRFSWWLDGEEIQVVRPEDPAAMAAAQAAPRFPLEFDLRENRDLTLEARAWLALPGSDDPADLVQVSSGPLVLNVRGLVTEDDRRLAAWLDRAWPIDASAMEQLTASSEHDGRYNAAVRAFDRVGGSRWLATAEDPEPWIRLAPKRNLRVAAIRLLPAWSGPDQAGFDLPARIRVTVNGRKHELTMARTDVREGVELSFRRPLRLRELEVRVLEKLPPVTGAATGRTGFREILLLDEEKKGRKK
;
A
#
# COMPACT_ATOMS: atom_id res chain seq x y z
N MET A 1 54.34 49.43 -28.49
CA MET A 1 52.91 49.14 -28.64
C MET A 1 52.74 47.63 -28.62
N ASN A 2 52.18 47.07 -27.55
CA ASN A 2 51.99 45.63 -27.37
C ASN A 2 50.49 45.43 -27.03
N PRO A 3 49.70 44.67 -27.80
CA PRO A 3 48.28 44.57 -27.57
C PRO A 3 47.99 43.58 -26.44
N LEU A 4 47.17 44.01 -25.48
CA LEU A 4 46.60 43.16 -24.43
C LEU A 4 45.53 42.25 -25.05
N LEU A 5 45.79 40.94 -25.04
CA LEU A 5 44.82 39.91 -25.37
C LEU A 5 43.90 39.71 -24.16
N VAL A 6 42.62 40.11 -24.26
CA VAL A 6 41.59 39.81 -23.26
C VAL A 6 41.11 38.37 -23.52
N LEU A 7 41.47 37.44 -22.64
CA LEU A 7 40.97 36.07 -22.67
C LEU A 7 39.58 36.04 -22.05
N ALA A 8 38.52 35.98 -22.87
CA ALA A 8 37.17 35.74 -22.40
C ALA A 8 37.05 34.27 -21.95
N LEU A 9 37.01 34.05 -20.64
CA LEU A 9 36.62 32.77 -20.04
C LEU A 9 35.13 32.53 -20.32
N PHE A 10 34.84 31.71 -21.32
CA PHE A 10 33.52 31.10 -21.48
C PHE A 10 33.31 30.13 -20.30
N ILE A 11 32.59 30.57 -19.29
CA ILE A 11 32.01 29.68 -18.28
C ILE A 11 30.93 28.89 -19.01
N ALA A 12 31.22 27.63 -19.35
CA ALA A 12 30.20 26.71 -19.83
C ALA A 12 29.08 26.66 -18.75
N PRO A 13 27.79 26.76 -19.14
CA PRO A 13 26.71 26.61 -18.18
C PRO A 13 26.87 25.26 -17.47
N ALA A 14 26.75 25.26 -16.14
CA ALA A 14 26.74 24.03 -15.37
C ALA A 14 25.63 23.14 -15.95
N GLN A 15 26.03 21.99 -16.49
CA GLN A 15 25.10 21.02 -17.05
C GLN A 15 24.20 20.55 -15.90
N GLU A 16 22.89 20.79 -15.98
CA GLU A 16 21.95 20.32 -14.98
C GLU A 16 22.17 18.81 -14.76
N PRO A 17 22.20 18.34 -13.50
CA PRO A 17 22.42 16.92 -13.23
C PRO A 17 21.34 16.11 -13.96
N ALA A 18 21.78 15.16 -14.77
CA ALA A 18 20.88 14.33 -15.57
C ALA A 18 19.82 13.65 -14.68
N ALA A 19 18.58 13.60 -15.16
CA ALA A 19 17.50 12.90 -14.48
C ALA A 19 17.90 11.43 -14.23
N PRO A 20 17.54 10.85 -13.06
CA PRO A 20 17.78 9.43 -12.81
C PRO A 20 17.17 8.54 -13.90
N SER A 21 17.87 7.46 -14.26
CA SER A 21 17.35 6.47 -15.22
C SER A 21 16.04 5.84 -14.72
N GLU A 22 15.16 5.43 -15.64
CA GLU A 22 13.90 4.76 -15.28
C GLU A 22 14.13 3.52 -14.41
N ALA A 23 15.15 2.71 -14.74
CA ALA A 23 15.52 1.54 -13.95
C ALA A 23 15.90 1.88 -12.50
N ALA A 24 16.55 3.01 -12.26
CA ALA A 24 16.87 3.47 -10.90
C ALA A 24 15.61 3.88 -10.14
N VAL A 25 14.65 4.52 -10.82
CA VAL A 25 13.35 4.89 -10.23
C VAL A 25 12.54 3.63 -9.92
N ASP A 26 12.50 2.65 -10.82
CA ASP A 26 11.80 1.38 -10.62
C ASP A 26 12.38 0.59 -9.46
N ALA A 27 13.72 0.55 -9.34
CA ALA A 27 14.39 -0.06 -8.21
C ALA A 27 14.04 0.64 -6.88
N ALA A 28 13.93 1.97 -6.87
CA ALA A 28 13.51 2.73 -5.69
C ALA A 28 12.05 2.43 -5.31
N ILE A 29 11.13 2.40 -6.29
CA ILE A 29 9.73 2.03 -6.08
C ILE A 29 9.64 0.61 -5.51
N ALA A 30 10.36 -0.36 -6.09
CA ALA A 30 10.36 -1.74 -5.62
C ALA A 30 10.79 -1.86 -4.16
N LYS A 31 11.85 -1.14 -3.77
CA LYS A 31 12.31 -1.11 -2.37
C LYS A 31 11.27 -0.50 -1.42
N GLY A 32 10.61 0.58 -1.82
CA GLY A 32 9.56 1.21 -1.02
C GLY A 32 8.32 0.33 -0.84
N VAL A 33 7.86 -0.30 -1.92
CA VAL A 33 6.73 -1.26 -1.88
C VAL A 33 7.06 -2.43 -0.96
N ARG A 34 8.25 -3.01 -1.09
CA ARG A 34 8.71 -4.10 -0.22
C ARG A 34 8.73 -3.66 1.24
N TRP A 35 9.26 -2.47 1.52
CA TRP A 35 9.30 -1.96 2.89
C TRP A 35 7.89 -1.83 3.50
N LEU A 36 6.90 -1.32 2.75
CA LEU A 36 5.51 -1.26 3.22
C LEU A 36 4.93 -2.65 3.47
N ILE A 37 5.15 -3.61 2.56
CA ILE A 37 4.68 -5.00 2.74
C ILE A 37 5.28 -5.62 4.00
N ASP A 38 6.59 -5.44 4.21
CA ASP A 38 7.33 -6.02 5.33
C ASP A 38 6.98 -5.37 6.68
N ASN A 39 6.49 -4.13 6.68
CA ASN A 39 6.08 -3.38 7.89
C ASN A 39 4.56 -3.32 8.11
N GLN A 40 3.77 -4.08 7.38
CA GLN A 40 2.33 -4.21 7.64
C GLN A 40 2.06 -5.04 8.89
N TYR A 41 1.16 -4.58 9.76
CA TYR A 41 0.73 -5.36 10.92
C TYR A 41 -0.11 -6.58 10.50
N PRO A 42 -0.16 -7.65 11.33
CA PRO A 42 -0.91 -8.86 11.00
C PRO A 42 -2.40 -8.66 10.73
N ASP A 43 -3.01 -7.62 11.29
CA ASP A 43 -4.42 -7.26 11.09
C ASP A 43 -4.69 -6.50 9.77
N GLY A 44 -3.64 -6.24 8.99
CA GLY A 44 -3.69 -5.53 7.71
C GLY A 44 -3.38 -4.04 7.79
N SER A 45 -3.17 -3.50 8.98
CA SER A 45 -2.98 -2.06 9.17
C SER A 45 -1.54 -1.59 8.94
N TRP A 46 -1.42 -0.32 8.60
CA TRP A 46 -0.26 0.52 8.89
C TRP A 46 -0.74 1.62 9.83
N THR A 47 0.02 1.87 10.89
CA THR A 47 -0.31 2.91 11.88
C THR A 47 0.82 3.92 11.99
N ASP A 48 0.48 5.12 12.45
CA ASP A 48 1.43 6.21 12.69
C ASP A 48 0.93 7.05 13.88
N TRP A 49 1.72 8.03 14.33
CA TRP A 49 1.45 8.88 15.51
C TRP A 49 0.10 9.66 15.47
N MET A 50 -0.62 9.66 14.35
CA MET A 50 -1.96 10.26 14.19
C MET A 50 -3.15 9.31 14.42
N GLU A 51 -2.96 8.02 14.76
CA GLU A 51 -4.02 6.98 14.80
C GLU A 51 -5.24 7.34 15.67
N GLN A 52 -5.05 8.09 16.76
CA GLN A 52 -6.17 8.52 17.62
C GLN A 52 -7.14 9.46 16.89
N SER A 53 -6.63 10.21 15.91
CA SER A 53 -7.43 11.04 15.01
C SER A 53 -7.77 10.27 13.74
N TYR A 54 -6.86 9.44 13.23
CA TYR A 54 -6.96 8.77 11.93
C TYR A 54 -6.69 7.26 12.03
N PRO A 55 -7.58 6.47 12.63
CA PRO A 55 -7.30 5.05 12.90
C PRO A 55 -7.08 4.23 11.64
N ALA A 56 -7.64 4.66 10.51
CA ALA A 56 -7.54 3.97 9.22
C ALA A 56 -6.88 4.77 8.10
N GLY A 57 -6.63 6.07 8.30
CA GLY A 57 -6.06 6.96 7.28
C GLY A 57 -4.70 6.49 6.73
N PRO A 58 -3.71 6.18 7.58
CA PRO A 58 -2.42 5.66 7.11
C PRO A 58 -2.56 4.34 6.34
N THR A 59 -3.49 3.48 6.74
CA THR A 59 -3.77 2.22 6.03
C THR A 59 -4.37 2.47 4.65
N ALA A 60 -5.34 3.39 4.54
CA ALA A 60 -5.92 3.79 3.25
C ALA A 60 -4.85 4.40 2.32
N LEU A 61 -3.96 5.24 2.86
CA LEU A 61 -2.85 5.84 2.11
C LEU A 61 -1.86 4.79 1.61
N ALA A 62 -1.41 3.89 2.48
CA ALA A 62 -0.47 2.83 2.14
C ALA A 62 -1.07 1.85 1.11
N ALA A 63 -2.32 1.44 1.28
CA ALA A 63 -3.02 0.60 0.32
C ALA A 63 -3.14 1.29 -1.06
N TYR A 64 -3.51 2.58 -1.09
CA TYR A 64 -3.54 3.36 -2.32
C TYR A 64 -2.16 3.43 -2.98
N ALA A 65 -1.11 3.74 -2.22
CA ALA A 65 0.26 3.80 -2.72
C ALA A 65 0.74 2.46 -3.29
N LEU A 66 0.49 1.35 -2.59
CA LEU A 66 0.85 0.00 -3.03
C LEU A 66 0.16 -0.36 -4.35
N PHE A 67 -1.16 -0.15 -4.43
CA PHE A 67 -1.92 -0.42 -5.63
C PHE A 67 -1.43 0.43 -6.81
N LYS A 68 -1.23 1.73 -6.60
CA LYS A 68 -0.74 2.66 -7.63
C LYS A 68 0.74 2.44 -8.01
N SER A 69 1.49 1.73 -7.17
CA SER A 69 2.85 1.25 -7.47
C SER A 69 2.85 -0.12 -8.18
N GLY A 70 1.69 -0.63 -8.59
CA GLY A 70 1.54 -1.83 -9.41
C GLY A 70 1.35 -3.13 -8.64
N LEU A 71 1.07 -3.08 -7.33
CA LEU A 71 0.74 -4.28 -6.54
C LEU A 71 -0.67 -4.81 -6.92
N PRO A 72 -0.82 -6.11 -7.24
CA PRO A 72 -2.10 -6.65 -7.70
C PRO A 72 -3.16 -6.68 -6.57
N PRO A 73 -4.46 -6.42 -6.87
CA PRO A 73 -5.55 -6.41 -5.89
C PRO A 73 -5.63 -7.64 -4.97
N GLU A 74 -5.23 -8.81 -5.47
CA GLU A 74 -5.27 -10.09 -4.78
C GLU A 74 -4.09 -10.30 -3.82
N HIS A 75 -3.07 -9.42 -3.87
CA HIS A 75 -1.93 -9.52 -2.98
C HIS A 75 -2.37 -9.40 -1.52
N ARG A 76 -1.86 -10.29 -0.66
CA ARG A 76 -2.14 -10.38 0.79
C ARG A 76 -2.23 -9.01 1.44
N SER A 77 -1.25 -8.14 1.18
CA SER A 77 -1.23 -6.82 1.79
C SER A 77 -2.43 -5.93 1.43
N LEU A 78 -2.89 -5.94 0.18
CA LEU A 78 -4.09 -5.19 -0.21
C LEU A 78 -5.36 -5.85 0.30
N VAL A 79 -5.45 -7.19 0.27
CA VAL A 79 -6.60 -7.92 0.81
C VAL A 79 -6.80 -7.64 2.29
N LEU A 80 -5.72 -7.72 3.10
CA LEU A 80 -5.81 -7.46 4.53
C LEU A 80 -6.04 -5.98 4.85
N ALA A 81 -5.45 -5.07 4.07
CA ALA A 81 -5.73 -3.65 4.23
C ALA A 81 -7.21 -3.34 3.97
N LEU A 82 -7.81 -3.90 2.92
CA LEU A 82 -9.24 -3.73 2.63
C LEU A 82 -10.13 -4.32 3.73
N ASP A 83 -9.76 -5.47 4.30
CA ASP A 83 -10.48 -6.06 5.43
C ASP A 83 -10.38 -5.17 6.69
N PHE A 84 -9.20 -4.61 6.97
CA PHE A 84 -9.01 -3.64 8.03
C PHE A 84 -9.88 -2.39 7.82
N LEU A 85 -9.89 -1.83 6.60
CA LEU A 85 -10.71 -0.65 6.27
C LEU A 85 -12.22 -0.94 6.37
N ASP A 86 -12.68 -2.14 6.04
CA ASP A 86 -14.08 -2.53 6.21
C ASP A 86 -14.50 -2.58 7.69
N ARG A 87 -13.60 -3.00 8.59
CA ARG A 87 -13.84 -3.05 10.04
C ARG A 87 -13.79 -1.68 10.72
N HIS A 88 -13.19 -0.69 10.08
CA HIS A 88 -13.01 0.67 10.60
C HIS A 88 -13.68 1.68 9.66
N PRO A 89 -14.97 2.04 9.86
CA PRO A 89 -15.65 2.99 8.99
C PRO A 89 -14.93 4.35 8.90
N PRO A 90 -14.96 5.01 7.72
CA PRO A 90 -14.28 6.29 7.56
C PRO A 90 -15.02 7.38 8.35
N PHE A 91 -14.25 8.23 9.04
CA PHE A 91 -14.78 9.34 9.84
C PHE A 91 -14.12 10.70 9.55
N GLN A 92 -13.10 10.74 8.70
CA GLN A 92 -12.38 11.97 8.39
C GLN A 92 -12.13 12.09 6.89
N THR A 93 -12.08 13.33 6.40
CA THR A 93 -11.98 13.63 4.97
C THR A 93 -10.80 12.91 4.31
N TYR A 94 -9.61 12.91 4.90
CA TYR A 94 -8.44 12.21 4.33
C TYR A 94 -8.68 10.71 4.18
N ASP A 95 -9.12 10.06 5.24
CA ASP A 95 -9.35 8.61 5.26
C ASP A 95 -10.38 8.21 4.19
N ALA A 96 -11.52 8.90 4.19
CA ALA A 96 -12.57 8.68 3.22
C ALA A 96 -12.14 8.96 1.77
N ALA A 97 -11.50 10.10 1.53
CA ALA A 97 -11.02 10.47 0.20
C ALA A 97 -9.99 9.45 -0.32
N LEU A 98 -9.07 9.00 0.52
CA LEU A 98 -8.09 7.97 0.15
C LEU A 98 -8.74 6.63 -0.17
N ARG A 99 -9.80 6.23 0.57
CA ARG A 99 -10.58 5.04 0.24
C ARG A 99 -11.29 5.18 -1.10
N VAL A 100 -11.90 6.33 -1.36
CA VAL A 100 -12.53 6.61 -2.66
C VAL A 100 -11.49 6.50 -3.78
N LEU A 101 -10.33 7.13 -3.63
CA LEU A 101 -9.24 7.06 -4.62
C LEU A 101 -8.75 5.63 -4.85
N LEU A 102 -8.56 4.86 -3.77
CA LEU A 102 -8.16 3.45 -3.84
C LEU A 102 -9.21 2.62 -4.59
N LEU A 103 -10.45 2.62 -4.11
CA LEU A 103 -11.49 1.72 -4.59
C LEU A 103 -11.92 2.04 -6.03
N THR A 104 -12.01 3.32 -6.38
CA THR A 104 -12.29 3.76 -7.77
C THR A 104 -11.14 3.45 -8.72
N SER A 105 -9.90 3.38 -8.23
CA SER A 105 -8.74 2.98 -9.04
C SER A 105 -8.65 1.46 -9.23
N MET A 106 -9.19 0.67 -8.29
CA MET A 106 -9.15 -0.80 -8.34
C MET A 106 -10.25 -1.38 -9.24
N ASP A 107 -11.49 -1.28 -8.79
CA ASP A 107 -12.66 -1.90 -9.43
C ASP A 107 -13.94 -1.21 -8.91
N PRO A 108 -14.36 -0.09 -9.51
CA PRO A 108 -15.49 0.69 -9.04
C PRO A 108 -16.82 -0.08 -9.09
N GLU A 109 -16.99 -1.01 -10.02
CA GLU A 109 -18.19 -1.84 -10.12
C GLU A 109 -18.27 -2.80 -8.93
N ARG A 110 -17.17 -3.51 -8.63
CA ARG A 110 -17.10 -4.42 -7.49
C ARG A 110 -17.21 -3.71 -6.15
N PHE A 111 -16.68 -2.50 -6.04
CA PHE A 111 -16.57 -1.76 -4.78
C PHE A 111 -17.60 -0.65 -4.58
N GLY A 112 -18.61 -0.51 -5.44
CA GLY A 112 -19.59 0.59 -5.42
C GLY A 112 -20.16 0.93 -4.02
N ALA A 113 -20.67 -0.06 -3.28
CA ALA A 113 -21.22 0.17 -1.94
C ALA A 113 -20.16 0.59 -0.89
N ARG A 114 -18.88 0.29 -1.11
CA ARG A 114 -17.79 0.78 -0.25
C ARG A 114 -17.42 2.21 -0.63
N ILE A 115 -17.43 2.53 -1.92
CA ILE A 115 -17.20 3.86 -2.46
C ILE A 115 -18.25 4.83 -1.95
N GLU A 116 -19.54 4.48 -2.04
CA GLU A 116 -20.65 5.31 -1.56
C GLU A 116 -20.52 5.62 -0.06
N ARG A 117 -20.33 4.59 0.77
CA ARG A 117 -20.13 4.78 2.22
C ARG A 117 -18.93 5.67 2.55
N ALA A 118 -17.87 5.61 1.76
CA ALA A 118 -16.71 6.50 1.93
C ALA A 118 -16.98 7.91 1.38
N ALA A 119 -17.76 8.05 0.32
CA ALA A 119 -18.11 9.35 -0.24
C ALA A 119 -19.08 10.13 0.65
N ASP A 120 -20.01 9.46 1.34
CA ASP A 120 -21.01 10.08 2.25
C ASP A 120 -20.40 11.04 3.28
N VAL A 121 -19.15 10.78 3.66
CA VAL A 121 -18.30 11.61 4.52
C VAL A 121 -18.17 13.05 3.98
N PHE A 122 -17.98 13.25 2.68
CA PHE A 122 -17.59 14.56 2.12
C PHE A 122 -18.41 15.01 0.91
N PHE A 123 -19.19 14.11 0.28
CA PHE A 123 -19.83 14.35 -1.01
C PHE A 123 -20.79 15.55 -1.02
N ASP A 124 -21.52 15.75 0.08
CA ASP A 124 -22.49 16.84 0.24
C ASP A 124 -21.94 18.08 0.94
N HIS A 125 -20.63 18.15 1.20
CA HIS A 125 -20.02 19.32 1.82
C HIS A 125 -19.96 20.49 0.84
N HIS A 126 -19.99 21.71 1.39
CA HIS A 126 -19.80 22.91 0.58
C HIS A 126 -18.42 22.90 -0.09
N PRO A 127 -18.30 23.28 -1.38
CA PRO A 127 -17.02 23.44 -2.06
C PRO A 127 -16.02 24.27 -1.24
N GLY A 128 -14.82 23.75 -1.03
CA GLY A 128 -13.73 24.43 -0.31
C GLY A 128 -13.79 24.39 1.22
N ARG A 129 -14.84 23.85 1.84
CA ARG A 129 -15.00 23.79 3.31
C ARG A 129 -14.98 22.36 3.82
N TYR A 130 -13.80 21.75 3.77
CA TYR A 130 -13.56 20.39 4.24
C TYR A 130 -12.81 20.41 5.56
N HIS A 131 -13.21 19.52 6.46
CA HIS A 131 -12.75 19.50 7.85
C HIS A 131 -12.10 18.17 8.21
N TYR A 132 -11.32 18.20 9.29
CA TYR A 132 -10.72 17.03 9.91
C TYR A 132 -11.77 16.07 10.53
N THR A 133 -13.01 16.48 10.80
CA THR A 133 -14.07 15.62 11.39
C THR A 133 -15.44 15.90 10.75
N HIS A 134 -16.34 14.90 10.68
CA HIS A 134 -17.73 15.05 10.19
C HIS A 134 -18.67 15.89 11.07
N VAL A 135 -18.13 16.70 11.98
CA VAL A 135 -18.98 17.53 12.85
C VAL A 135 -19.46 18.74 12.03
N LEU A 136 -20.57 18.49 11.33
CA LEU A 136 -21.49 19.41 10.65
C LEU A 136 -20.98 20.01 9.32
N PRO A 137 -21.57 19.64 8.15
CA PRO A 137 -21.12 20.06 6.80
C PRO A 137 -21.20 21.58 6.52
N ASN A 138 -21.72 22.38 7.47
CA ASN A 138 -22.00 23.81 7.32
C ASN A 138 -21.39 24.69 8.44
N GLN A 139 -20.45 24.18 9.22
CA GLN A 139 -19.75 25.01 10.21
C GLN A 139 -18.78 26.00 9.52
N PRO A 140 -18.62 27.23 10.03
CA PRO A 140 -17.55 28.13 9.59
C PRO A 140 -16.18 27.49 9.86
N GLY A 141 -15.35 27.36 8.84
CA GLY A 141 -14.00 26.78 8.94
C GLY A 141 -13.67 25.86 7.77
N GLY A 142 -12.56 25.13 7.90
CA GLY A 142 -11.99 24.25 6.87
C GLY A 142 -10.56 24.66 6.52
N ASP A 143 -9.83 23.76 5.87
CA ASP A 143 -8.45 24.03 5.40
C ASP A 143 -8.20 23.43 4.02
N LEU A 144 -7.21 23.99 3.34
CA LEU A 144 -6.85 23.61 1.97
C LEU A 144 -6.18 22.22 1.91
N SER A 145 -5.76 21.67 3.04
CA SER A 145 -5.18 20.34 3.14
C SER A 145 -6.24 19.25 3.06
N ASN A 146 -7.37 19.42 3.76
CA ASN A 146 -8.54 18.55 3.60
C ASN A 146 -9.21 18.76 2.24
N ALA A 147 -9.32 20.02 1.80
CA ALA A 147 -10.01 20.35 0.55
C ALA A 147 -9.41 19.65 -0.66
N GLN A 148 -8.08 19.61 -0.79
CA GLN A 148 -7.44 18.94 -1.92
C GLN A 148 -7.69 17.43 -1.99
N PHE A 149 -7.80 16.73 -0.85
CA PHE A 149 -8.08 15.29 -0.84
C PHE A 149 -9.54 15.01 -1.20
N ALA A 150 -10.47 15.78 -0.63
CA ALA A 150 -11.87 15.68 -1.03
C ALA A 150 -12.04 15.97 -2.52
N VAL A 151 -11.47 17.05 -3.04
CA VAL A 151 -11.64 17.46 -4.45
C VAL A 151 -11.06 16.44 -5.42
N VAL A 152 -9.87 15.88 -5.16
CA VAL A 152 -9.31 14.84 -6.05
C VAL A 152 -10.14 13.56 -5.98
N ALA A 153 -10.70 13.23 -4.81
CA ALA A 153 -11.62 12.11 -4.69
C ALA A 153 -12.97 12.38 -5.41
N MET A 154 -13.47 13.62 -5.37
CA MET A 154 -14.63 14.06 -6.15
C MET A 154 -14.37 13.96 -7.65
N GLU A 155 -13.18 14.32 -8.14
CA GLU A 155 -12.82 14.14 -9.56
C GLU A 155 -12.80 12.65 -9.95
N ALA A 156 -12.27 11.79 -9.07
CA ALA A 156 -12.28 10.35 -9.29
C ALA A 156 -13.71 9.77 -9.29
N LEU A 157 -14.58 10.23 -8.39
CA LEU A 157 -16.01 9.88 -8.38
C LEU A 157 -16.70 10.32 -9.68
N ASP A 158 -16.47 11.55 -10.11
CA ASP A 158 -17.07 12.16 -11.30
C ASP A 158 -16.76 11.33 -12.56
N ARG A 159 -15.50 10.91 -12.71
CA ARG A 159 -15.04 10.04 -13.81
C ARG A 159 -15.65 8.64 -13.80
N ASN A 160 -16.06 8.15 -12.63
CA ASN A 160 -16.69 6.84 -12.47
C ASN A 160 -18.22 6.93 -12.35
N GLY A 161 -18.82 8.08 -12.66
CA GLY A 161 -20.28 8.24 -12.76
C GLY A 161 -20.96 8.78 -11.50
N TRP A 162 -20.26 8.92 -10.37
CA TRP A 162 -20.79 9.59 -9.16
C TRP A 162 -20.59 11.10 -9.27
N GLN A 163 -21.43 11.75 -10.07
CA GLN A 163 -21.24 13.14 -10.48
C GLN A 163 -21.91 14.15 -9.55
N ARG A 164 -21.24 15.29 -9.35
CA ARG A 164 -21.89 16.55 -8.92
C ARG A 164 -22.28 17.37 -10.13
N ASP A 165 -23.19 18.32 -9.95
CA ASP A 165 -23.52 19.29 -10.99
C ASP A 165 -22.35 20.26 -11.29
N ASN A 166 -22.43 20.99 -12.40
CA ASN A 166 -21.43 22.01 -12.74
C ASN A 166 -21.45 23.19 -11.77
N ARG A 167 -22.51 23.37 -10.98
CA ARG A 167 -22.59 24.44 -9.99
C ARG A 167 -21.57 24.21 -8.88
N PHE A 168 -21.45 22.99 -8.37
CA PHE A 168 -20.42 22.60 -7.41
C PHE A 168 -19.01 22.98 -7.87
N TRP A 169 -18.64 22.63 -9.11
CA TRP A 169 -17.30 22.89 -9.64
C TRP A 169 -17.03 24.38 -9.89
N ARG A 170 -18.06 25.16 -10.27
CA ARG A 170 -17.96 26.62 -10.37
C ARG A 170 -17.78 27.28 -9.00
N GLU A 171 -18.59 26.88 -8.02
CA GLU A 171 -18.48 27.37 -6.64
C GLU A 171 -17.12 27.00 -6.01
N LEU A 172 -16.55 25.83 -6.36
CA LEU A 172 -15.19 25.45 -5.97
C LEU A 172 -14.15 26.39 -6.56
N ALA A 173 -14.22 26.67 -7.86
CA ALA A 173 -13.30 27.60 -8.51
C ALA A 173 -13.38 29.01 -7.91
N GLU A 174 -14.60 29.52 -7.69
CA GLU A 174 -14.84 30.82 -7.06
C GLU A 174 -14.30 30.88 -5.62
N PHE A 175 -14.37 29.77 -4.87
CA PHE A 175 -13.80 29.69 -3.53
C PHE A 175 -12.28 29.89 -3.57
N PHE A 176 -11.57 29.13 -4.42
CA PHE A 176 -10.12 29.26 -4.53
C PHE A 176 -9.69 30.59 -5.14
N GLU A 177 -10.45 31.15 -6.08
CA GLU A 177 -10.17 32.50 -6.58
C GLU A 177 -10.19 33.56 -5.46
N LYS A 178 -11.14 33.46 -4.53
CA LYS A 178 -11.25 34.39 -3.39
C LYS A 178 -10.19 34.17 -2.32
N ASP A 179 -9.71 32.94 -2.16
CA ASP A 179 -8.72 32.59 -1.15
C ASP A 179 -7.26 32.80 -1.62
N GLN A 180 -7.05 32.91 -2.94
CA GLN A 180 -5.74 33.19 -3.52
C GLN A 180 -5.25 34.60 -3.11
N LEU A 181 -4.03 34.68 -2.61
CA LEU A 181 -3.41 35.94 -2.20
C LEU A 181 -2.97 36.78 -3.41
N SER A 182 -2.60 38.04 -3.18
CA SER A 182 -2.17 38.97 -4.24
C SER A 182 -0.90 38.53 -4.96
N ASP A 183 -0.03 37.76 -4.32
CA ASP A 183 1.18 37.19 -4.90
C ASP A 183 0.94 35.88 -5.68
N GLY A 184 -0.30 35.38 -5.71
CA GLY A 184 -0.69 34.16 -6.43
C GLY A 184 -0.61 32.88 -5.59
N GLY A 185 -0.02 32.93 -4.40
CA GLY A 185 0.05 31.79 -3.49
C GLY A 185 -1.23 31.58 -2.69
N PHE A 186 -1.31 30.43 -2.02
CA PHE A 186 -2.45 30.06 -1.17
C PHE A 186 -2.05 29.85 0.29
N PRO A 187 -2.82 30.37 1.26
CA PRO A 187 -2.56 30.17 2.68
C PRO A 187 -3.21 28.89 3.20
N TYR A 188 -2.85 28.48 4.43
CA TYR A 188 -3.53 27.34 5.09
C TYR A 188 -4.94 27.70 5.60
N HIS A 189 -5.09 28.94 6.07
CA HIS A 189 -6.35 29.55 6.49
C HIS A 189 -6.39 31.01 6.03
N ALA A 190 -7.59 31.59 5.95
CA ALA A 190 -7.77 33.00 5.65
C ALA A 190 -6.89 33.91 6.53
N GLY A 191 -6.17 34.85 5.90
CA GLY A 191 -5.23 35.74 6.58
C GLY A 191 -3.84 35.15 6.87
N GLY A 192 -3.58 33.90 6.50
CA GLY A 192 -2.27 33.27 6.58
C GLY A 192 -1.30 33.72 5.47
N ARG A 193 -0.05 33.27 5.57
CA ARG A 193 0.96 33.42 4.51
C ARG A 193 0.85 32.26 3.51
N PRO A 194 1.24 32.47 2.24
CA PRO A 194 1.24 31.38 1.28
C PRO A 194 2.30 30.34 1.63
N THR A 195 2.00 29.08 1.34
CA THR A 195 2.93 27.97 1.55
C THR A 195 2.95 27.07 0.33
N ILE A 196 4.07 26.40 0.05
CA ILE A 196 4.18 25.53 -1.13
C ILE A 196 3.11 24.43 -1.13
N THR A 197 2.88 23.80 0.02
CA THR A 197 1.89 22.72 0.15
C THR A 197 0.47 23.20 -0.16
N MET A 198 0.10 24.40 0.29
CA MET A 198 -1.23 24.96 0.06
C MET A 198 -1.37 25.58 -1.33
N THR A 199 -0.31 26.16 -1.90
CA THR A 199 -0.33 26.61 -3.30
C THR A 199 -0.50 25.43 -4.25
N LEU A 200 0.19 24.31 -3.99
CA LEU A 200 -0.04 23.05 -4.73
C LEU A 200 -1.46 22.51 -4.54
N ALA A 201 -2.03 22.65 -3.33
CA ALA A 201 -3.41 22.29 -3.04
C ALA A 201 -4.41 23.07 -3.92
N GLY A 202 -4.28 24.40 -3.91
CA GLY A 202 -5.13 25.29 -4.71
C GLY A 202 -4.96 25.05 -6.20
N PHE A 203 -3.72 24.92 -6.67
CA PHE A 203 -3.41 24.61 -8.06
C PHE A 203 -4.04 23.29 -8.52
N GLY A 204 -3.93 22.23 -7.72
CA GLY A 204 -4.56 20.93 -8.02
C GLY A 204 -6.09 20.98 -8.03
N CYS A 205 -6.71 21.66 -7.05
CA CYS A 205 -8.17 21.78 -6.99
C CYS A 205 -8.74 22.57 -8.17
N LEU A 206 -8.10 23.69 -8.52
CA LEU A 206 -8.47 24.50 -9.68
C LEU A 206 -8.29 23.72 -10.98
N SER A 207 -7.21 22.94 -11.10
CA SER A 207 -6.96 22.08 -12.27
C SER A 207 -8.04 21.01 -12.42
N ALA A 208 -8.48 20.38 -11.32
CA ALA A 208 -9.61 19.45 -11.33
C ALA A 208 -10.91 20.12 -11.79
N ALA A 209 -11.27 21.26 -11.18
CA ALA A 209 -12.48 22.02 -11.57
C ALA A 209 -12.44 22.42 -13.05
N ARG A 210 -11.29 22.94 -13.50
CA ARG A 210 -11.06 23.35 -14.89
C ARG A 210 -11.24 22.19 -15.86
N ARG A 211 -10.71 21.02 -15.53
CA ARG A 211 -10.80 19.80 -16.33
C ARG A 211 -12.24 19.28 -16.42
N VAL A 212 -12.94 19.15 -15.28
CA VAL A 212 -14.33 18.66 -15.27
C VAL A 212 -15.27 19.62 -16.00
N LEU A 213 -15.17 20.93 -15.75
CA LEU A 213 -16.00 21.93 -16.42
C LEU A 213 -15.75 21.98 -17.93
N ALA A 214 -14.48 21.91 -18.36
CA ALA A 214 -14.14 21.88 -19.78
C ALA A 214 -14.69 20.61 -20.48
N ALA A 215 -14.56 19.44 -19.85
CA ALA A 215 -15.09 18.18 -20.38
C ALA A 215 -16.62 18.20 -20.55
N ARG A 216 -17.31 19.06 -19.80
CA ARG A 216 -18.77 19.23 -19.84
C ARG A 216 -19.24 20.44 -20.65
N GLY A 217 -18.35 21.07 -21.42
CA GLY A 217 -18.71 22.19 -22.29
C GLY A 217 -19.12 23.46 -21.55
N GLU A 218 -18.54 23.74 -20.38
CA GLU A 218 -18.75 25.00 -19.68
C GLU A 218 -18.31 26.22 -20.51
N ARG A 219 -18.88 27.39 -20.23
CA ARG A 219 -18.57 28.62 -20.97
C ARG A 219 -17.08 28.95 -20.92
N GLN A 220 -16.51 29.33 -22.07
CA GLN A 220 -15.11 29.72 -22.18
C GLN A 220 -14.71 30.84 -21.21
N SER A 221 -15.57 31.83 -20.97
CA SER A 221 -15.28 32.92 -20.03
C SER A 221 -15.09 32.44 -18.58
N THR A 222 -15.77 31.37 -18.17
CA THR A 222 -15.57 30.72 -16.87
C THR A 222 -14.25 29.95 -16.85
N LEU A 223 -13.92 29.23 -17.93
CA LEU A 223 -12.65 28.53 -18.07
C LEU A 223 -11.46 29.51 -18.05
N ASP A 224 -11.56 30.63 -18.76
CA ASP A 224 -10.53 31.69 -18.80
C ASP A 224 -10.32 32.34 -17.41
N ALA A 225 -11.37 32.46 -16.60
CA ALA A 225 -11.25 32.96 -15.24
C ALA A 225 -10.43 32.02 -14.36
N ILE A 226 -10.69 30.71 -14.46
CA ILE A 226 -9.90 29.69 -13.76
C ILE A 226 -8.45 29.68 -14.25
N ASP A 227 -8.22 29.82 -15.56
CA ASP A 227 -6.89 29.83 -16.17
C ASP A 227 -6.03 31.01 -15.67
N ARG A 228 -6.63 32.18 -15.44
CA ARG A 228 -5.92 33.32 -14.82
C ARG A 228 -5.47 33.02 -13.39
N THR A 229 -6.34 32.40 -12.59
CA THR A 229 -6.01 32.00 -11.21
C THR A 229 -4.91 30.94 -11.19
N LEU A 230 -4.99 29.96 -12.10
CA LEU A 230 -3.97 28.91 -12.28
C LEU A 230 -2.61 29.50 -12.70
N ALA A 231 -2.58 30.44 -13.64
CA ALA A 231 -1.35 31.07 -14.12
C ALA A 231 -0.59 31.79 -12.99
N ARG A 232 -1.31 32.51 -12.12
CA ARG A 232 -0.71 33.17 -10.95
C ARG A 232 -0.16 32.19 -9.92
N ALA A 233 -0.88 31.08 -9.68
CA ALA A 233 -0.41 30.03 -8.78
C ALA A 233 0.84 29.33 -9.33
N GLU A 234 0.86 29.07 -10.64
CA GLU A 234 2.02 28.47 -11.32
C GLU A 234 3.24 29.39 -11.33
N GLU A 235 3.05 30.70 -11.56
CA GLU A 235 4.11 31.70 -11.45
C GLU A 235 4.71 31.72 -10.04
N TRP A 236 3.86 31.71 -9.01
CA TRP A 236 4.30 31.63 -7.62
C TRP A 236 5.09 30.34 -7.33
N LEU A 237 4.62 29.20 -7.86
CA LEU A 237 5.31 27.91 -7.71
C LEU A 237 6.66 27.87 -8.43
N GLY A 238 6.77 28.50 -9.60
CA GLY A 238 8.06 28.65 -10.30
C GLY A 238 9.03 29.55 -9.52
N GLY A 239 8.56 30.67 -8.98
CA GLY A 239 9.38 31.55 -8.15
C GLY A 239 9.75 30.97 -6.78
N THR A 240 8.95 30.02 -6.27
CA THR A 240 9.15 29.34 -4.97
C THR A 240 9.35 27.84 -5.19
N TRP A 241 10.22 27.48 -6.14
CA TRP A 241 10.35 26.12 -6.62
C TRP A 241 10.67 25.11 -5.50
N LEU A 242 9.89 24.04 -5.43
CA LEU A 242 10.03 22.99 -4.41
C LEU A 242 11.38 22.27 -4.50
N GLY A 243 11.91 22.09 -5.71
CA GLY A 243 13.18 21.41 -5.96
C GLY A 243 14.41 22.08 -5.36
N ASP A 244 14.32 23.40 -5.14
CA ASP A 244 15.41 24.22 -4.60
C ASP A 244 15.29 24.43 -3.08
N GLN A 245 14.16 24.03 -2.49
CA GLN A 245 13.94 24.23 -1.07
C GLN A 245 14.75 23.25 -0.23
N LYS A 246 15.43 23.79 0.77
CA LYS A 246 15.98 22.99 1.85
C LYS A 246 14.83 22.47 2.70
N TRP A 247 14.88 21.19 3.06
CA TRP A 247 13.87 20.63 3.97
C TRP A 247 14.14 21.03 5.41
N GLU A 248 15.38 21.37 5.74
CA GLU A 248 15.78 21.88 7.06
C GLU A 248 15.50 23.40 7.18
N GLY A 249 15.18 23.87 8.39
CA GLY A 249 15.13 25.31 8.68
C GLY A 249 13.74 25.96 8.86
N GLY A 250 12.76 25.25 9.40
CA GLY A 250 11.51 25.87 9.91
C GLY A 250 10.49 26.27 8.85
N ASN A 251 10.73 26.00 7.56
CA ASN A 251 9.76 26.20 6.46
C ASN A 251 8.67 25.10 6.38
N GLY A 252 8.67 24.16 7.33
CA GLY A 252 7.71 23.04 7.41
C GLY A 252 8.01 21.86 6.46
N LEU A 253 8.93 21.99 5.51
CA LEU A 253 9.22 20.93 4.53
C LEU A 253 10.01 19.75 5.13
N ASN A 254 10.68 19.94 6.28
CA ASN A 254 11.28 18.82 7.02
C ASN A 254 10.24 17.76 7.38
N ARG A 255 8.98 18.17 7.61
CA ARG A 255 7.88 17.25 7.88
C ARG A 255 7.06 16.97 6.62
N TRP A 256 6.71 18.02 5.87
CA TRP A 256 5.71 17.95 4.79
C TRP A 256 6.32 17.86 3.38
N GLY A 257 7.63 17.64 3.24
CA GLY A 257 8.30 17.59 1.94
C GLY A 257 7.77 16.48 1.03
N TYR A 258 7.55 15.27 1.55
CA TYR A 258 6.98 14.16 0.78
C TYR A 258 5.53 14.44 0.37
N TYR A 259 4.75 15.01 1.29
CA TYR A 259 3.40 15.50 1.02
C TYR A 259 3.38 16.55 -0.10
N ALA A 260 4.33 17.51 -0.08
CA ALA A 260 4.46 18.54 -1.11
C ALA A 260 4.77 17.93 -2.47
N TRP A 261 5.67 16.94 -2.56
CA TRP A 261 5.96 16.26 -3.83
C TRP A 261 4.75 15.50 -4.39
N TYR A 262 3.95 14.87 -3.53
CA TYR A 262 2.70 14.27 -3.97
C TYR A 262 1.65 15.34 -4.37
N GLY A 263 1.67 16.52 -3.74
CA GLY A 263 0.90 17.69 -4.20
C GLY A 263 1.33 18.15 -5.60
N MET A 264 2.64 18.17 -5.89
CA MET A 264 3.21 18.50 -7.19
C MET A 264 2.79 17.50 -8.26
N GLU A 265 2.91 16.20 -7.97
CA GLU A 265 2.46 15.12 -8.86
C GLU A 265 0.98 15.26 -9.23
N ARG A 266 0.10 15.44 -8.22
CA ARG A 266 -1.33 15.64 -8.43
C ARG A 266 -1.63 16.88 -9.27
N GLY A 267 -1.02 18.01 -8.93
CA GLY A 267 -1.21 19.27 -9.63
C GLY A 267 -0.80 19.17 -11.10
N ALA A 268 0.37 18.56 -11.37
CA ALA A 268 0.85 18.33 -12.72
C ALA A 268 -0.05 17.36 -13.51
N ALA A 269 -0.49 16.26 -12.90
CA ALA A 269 -1.37 15.29 -13.55
C ALA A 269 -2.74 15.89 -13.90
N LEU A 270 -3.37 16.61 -12.97
CA LEU A 270 -4.69 17.22 -13.17
C LEU A 270 -4.66 18.37 -14.17
N SER A 271 -3.55 19.10 -14.26
CA SER A 271 -3.34 20.16 -15.25
C SER A 271 -2.84 19.64 -16.61
N GLY A 272 -2.43 18.36 -16.69
CA GLY A 272 -1.86 17.76 -17.90
C GLY A 272 -0.48 18.31 -18.28
N LYS A 273 0.28 18.84 -17.30
CA LYS A 273 1.54 19.55 -17.55
C LYS A 273 2.77 18.70 -17.21
N LYS A 274 3.73 18.68 -18.14
CA LYS A 274 5.09 18.19 -17.88
C LYS A 274 5.95 19.21 -17.12
N MET A 275 5.73 20.50 -17.39
CA MET A 275 6.49 21.60 -16.80
C MET A 275 5.57 22.40 -15.88
N ILE A 276 6.03 22.75 -14.69
CA ILE A 276 5.32 23.65 -13.77
C ILE A 276 6.24 24.81 -13.45
N GLY A 277 5.80 26.04 -13.72
CA GLY A 277 6.58 27.23 -13.42
C GLY A 277 7.95 27.28 -14.11
N GLY A 278 8.11 26.58 -15.25
CA GLY A 278 9.38 26.48 -15.98
C GLY A 278 10.26 25.27 -15.64
N HIS A 279 9.87 24.44 -14.67
CA HIS A 279 10.67 23.30 -14.18
C HIS A 279 10.09 21.94 -14.57
N ASP A 280 10.95 20.96 -14.87
CA ASP A 280 10.55 19.56 -15.04
C ASP A 280 10.37 18.92 -13.65
N TRP A 281 9.12 18.99 -13.17
CA TRP A 281 8.78 18.56 -11.82
C TRP A 281 9.12 17.09 -11.55
N TYR A 282 9.01 16.22 -12.56
CA TYR A 282 9.21 14.77 -12.36
C TYR A 282 10.69 14.42 -12.31
N ALA A 283 11.50 15.05 -13.16
CA ALA A 283 12.96 14.91 -13.10
C ALA A 283 13.49 15.32 -11.72
N ASP A 284 13.04 16.45 -11.19
CA ASP A 284 13.41 16.92 -9.86
C ASP A 284 12.89 16.02 -8.73
N ALA A 285 11.64 15.58 -8.81
CA ALA A 285 11.08 14.64 -7.84
C ALA A 285 11.91 13.36 -7.77
N CYS A 286 12.27 12.78 -8.93
CA CYS A 286 13.09 11.57 -8.99
C CYS A 286 14.46 11.80 -8.34
N ARG A 287 15.17 12.87 -8.73
CA ARG A 287 16.49 13.19 -8.17
C ARG A 287 16.45 13.33 -6.64
N ILE A 288 15.47 14.08 -6.13
CA ILE A 288 15.38 14.39 -4.70
C ILE A 288 14.91 13.19 -3.88
N LEU A 289 13.89 12.46 -4.34
CA LEU A 289 13.33 11.33 -3.60
C LEU A 289 14.29 10.14 -3.61
N LEU A 290 14.97 9.84 -4.72
CA LEU A 290 15.97 8.75 -4.74
C LEU A 290 17.14 9.06 -3.78
N ALA A 291 17.59 10.31 -3.72
CA ALA A 291 18.65 10.72 -2.78
C ALA A 291 18.22 10.65 -1.30
N LYS A 292 16.92 10.67 -1.03
CA LYS A 292 16.34 10.61 0.34
C LYS A 292 15.88 9.23 0.76
N GLN A 293 15.89 8.23 -0.13
CA GLN A 293 15.49 6.88 0.22
C GLN A 293 16.52 6.25 1.18
N GLY A 294 16.06 5.74 2.32
CA GLY A 294 16.93 5.01 3.24
C GLY A 294 17.36 3.66 2.69
N GLY A 295 18.44 3.09 3.23
CA GLY A 295 18.96 1.78 2.78
C GLY A 295 17.95 0.63 2.85
N GLY A 296 17.00 0.69 3.79
CA GLY A 296 15.89 -0.27 3.93
C GLY A 296 14.70 -0.03 2.97
N GLY A 297 14.75 1.00 2.12
CA GLY A 297 13.72 1.31 1.14
C GLY A 297 12.66 2.34 1.60
N ALA A 298 12.58 2.61 2.90
CA ALA A 298 11.66 3.62 3.45
C ALA A 298 12.12 5.05 3.17
N TRP A 299 11.15 5.97 3.16
CA TRP A 299 11.39 7.40 3.27
C TRP A 299 11.01 7.86 4.67
N ALA A 300 11.91 8.59 5.33
CA ALA A 300 11.73 9.04 6.70
C ALA A 300 11.85 10.56 6.80
N ASN A 301 11.25 11.11 7.85
CA ASN A 301 11.49 12.46 8.32
C ASN A 301 11.90 12.41 9.81
N PRO A 302 12.31 13.54 10.43
CA PRO A 302 12.72 13.57 11.83
C PRO A 302 11.66 13.12 12.86
N TRP A 303 10.39 12.96 12.45
CA TRP A 303 9.29 12.52 13.31
C TRP A 303 9.01 11.02 13.23
N GLY A 304 9.72 10.27 12.38
CA GLY A 304 9.57 8.82 12.30
C GLY A 304 8.34 8.34 11.53
N GLU A 305 7.69 9.22 10.75
CA GLU A 305 6.44 8.98 9.99
C GLU A 305 6.69 8.15 8.71
N LYS A 306 7.38 7.01 8.82
CA LYS A 306 7.94 6.29 7.67
C LYS A 306 6.86 5.74 6.73
N GLU A 307 5.75 5.24 7.27
CA GLU A 307 4.63 4.66 6.54
C GLU A 307 3.96 5.70 5.63
N ILE A 308 3.66 6.87 6.20
CA ILE A 308 3.05 8.00 5.49
C ILE A 308 4.01 8.54 4.41
N ASN A 309 5.27 8.79 4.78
CA ASN A 309 6.26 9.37 3.88
C ASN A 309 6.63 8.43 2.72
N THR A 310 6.77 7.13 3.01
CA THR A 310 7.01 6.12 1.97
C THR A 310 5.83 6.07 1.00
N SER A 311 4.60 6.14 1.51
CA SER A 311 3.41 6.17 0.65
C SER A 311 3.37 7.41 -0.26
N PHE A 312 3.65 8.61 0.24
CA PHE A 312 3.72 9.81 -0.60
C PHE A 312 4.85 9.78 -1.63
N ALA A 313 6.02 9.27 -1.25
CA ALA A 313 7.13 9.08 -2.19
C ALA A 313 6.76 8.11 -3.31
N LEU A 314 6.15 6.97 -2.97
CA LEU A 314 5.67 5.99 -3.94
C LEU A 314 4.61 6.56 -4.88
N LEU A 315 3.63 7.30 -4.36
CA LEU A 315 2.60 7.94 -5.19
C LEU A 315 3.20 8.96 -6.16
N THR A 316 4.22 9.72 -5.72
CA THR A 316 4.95 10.67 -6.57
C THR A 316 5.73 9.96 -7.67
N LEU A 317 6.59 8.99 -7.30
CA LEU A 317 7.47 8.30 -8.24
C LEU A 317 6.69 7.46 -9.27
N SER A 318 5.56 6.88 -8.84
CA SER A 318 4.65 6.11 -9.69
C SER A 318 3.72 6.98 -10.54
N ARG A 319 3.72 8.31 -10.36
CA ARG A 319 2.80 9.25 -11.03
C ARG A 319 1.34 8.81 -10.87
N ALA A 320 0.95 8.56 -9.63
CA ALA A 320 -0.31 7.89 -9.28
C ALA A 320 -1.57 8.60 -9.83
N THR A 321 -1.56 9.92 -9.97
CA THR A 321 -2.72 10.68 -10.44
C THR A 321 -2.79 10.74 -11.97
N ALA A 322 -1.70 10.38 -12.67
CA ALA A 322 -1.70 10.34 -14.12
C ALA A 322 -2.59 9.18 -14.63
N HIS A 323 -3.62 9.51 -15.41
CA HIS A 323 -4.55 8.56 -16.01
C HIS A 323 -4.22 8.28 -17.48
N VAL A 324 -2.95 8.02 -17.78
CA VAL A 324 -2.35 7.92 -19.13
C VAL A 324 -1.88 9.28 -19.69
N ASN A 325 -0.60 9.35 -20.06
CA ASN A 325 0.12 10.42 -20.79
C ASN A 325 0.41 11.77 -20.10
N THR A 326 1.31 11.77 -19.12
CA THR A 326 2.20 12.91 -18.80
C THR A 326 3.62 12.72 -19.36
N GLY A 327 3.78 11.95 -20.45
CA GLY A 327 5.08 11.69 -21.09
C GLY A 327 5.80 10.43 -20.60
N GLY A 328 5.06 9.47 -20.03
CA GLY A 328 5.49 8.08 -19.86
C GLY A 328 4.25 7.19 -19.88
N GLU A 329 4.36 5.98 -20.39
CA GLU A 329 3.30 4.98 -20.24
C GLU A 329 3.00 4.79 -18.75
N PRO A 330 1.76 4.39 -18.37
CA PRO A 330 1.56 3.74 -17.08
C PRO A 330 2.69 2.73 -16.87
N ARG A 331 3.23 2.54 -15.66
CA ARG A 331 4.21 1.48 -15.41
C ARG A 331 3.44 0.21 -15.04
N PRO A 332 2.97 -0.62 -16.01
CA PRO A 332 2.27 -1.85 -15.68
C PRO A 332 3.23 -2.76 -14.92
N GLY A 333 2.88 -3.06 -13.68
CA GLY A 333 3.21 -4.35 -13.10
C GLY A 333 4.67 -4.61 -12.78
N LEU A 334 5.38 -3.69 -12.11
CA LEU A 334 6.58 -4.05 -11.34
C LEU A 334 6.32 -5.27 -10.42
N TRP A 335 5.05 -5.51 -10.07
CA TRP A 335 4.58 -6.62 -9.25
C TRP A 335 3.50 -7.48 -9.91
N VAL A 336 3.27 -7.37 -11.23
CA VAL A 336 2.72 -8.53 -11.95
C VAL A 336 3.80 -9.59 -11.77
N ARG A 337 3.55 -10.56 -10.89
CA ARG A 337 4.51 -11.61 -10.54
C ARG A 337 4.77 -12.45 -11.78
N ARG A 338 5.65 -11.95 -12.62
CA ARG A 338 6.14 -12.58 -13.84
C ARG A 338 7.52 -13.12 -13.51
N TRP A 339 7.66 -14.42 -13.55
CA TRP A 339 8.94 -15.09 -13.49
C TRP A 339 9.33 -15.48 -14.90
N THR A 340 10.56 -15.17 -15.28
CA THR A 340 11.11 -15.54 -16.59
C THR A 340 12.55 -15.92 -16.38
N ASN A 341 12.96 -17.08 -16.89
CA ASN A 341 14.38 -17.42 -16.89
C ASN A 341 15.08 -16.53 -17.94
N VAL A 342 16.31 -16.12 -17.62
CA VAL A 342 17.09 -15.27 -18.50
C VAL A 342 17.77 -16.09 -19.57
N ASP A 343 17.97 -15.47 -20.72
CA ASP A 343 18.80 -16.00 -21.80
C ASP A 343 20.28 -15.78 -21.44
N ASP A 344 20.82 -16.63 -20.54
CA ASP A 344 22.20 -16.55 -20.04
C ASP A 344 23.13 -17.66 -20.59
N GLY A 345 22.66 -18.40 -21.60
CA GLY A 345 23.39 -19.53 -22.20
C GLY A 345 23.39 -20.81 -21.36
N LYS A 346 22.67 -20.88 -20.23
CA LYS A 346 22.64 -22.08 -19.36
C LYS A 346 21.36 -22.90 -19.49
N ALA A 347 20.29 -22.32 -20.00
CA ALA A 347 19.00 -22.97 -20.19
C ALA A 347 18.73 -23.20 -21.68
N ASP A 348 18.24 -24.38 -22.03
CA ASP A 348 17.87 -24.72 -23.42
C ASP A 348 16.51 -24.12 -23.81
N LEU A 349 15.61 -23.99 -22.83
CA LEU A 349 14.24 -23.50 -23.01
C LEU A 349 14.03 -22.19 -22.25
N LEU A 350 13.31 -21.25 -22.84
CA LEU A 350 12.86 -20.04 -22.18
C LEU A 350 11.40 -20.22 -21.74
N ILE A 351 11.11 -19.99 -20.47
CA ILE A 351 9.78 -20.13 -19.87
C ILE A 351 9.38 -18.85 -19.16
N THR A 352 8.08 -18.59 -19.13
CA THR A 352 7.48 -17.51 -18.35
C THR A 352 6.33 -18.08 -17.51
N ALA A 353 6.25 -17.67 -16.25
CA ALA A 353 5.10 -17.92 -15.38
C ALA A 353 4.57 -16.58 -14.87
N ALA A 354 3.25 -16.41 -14.80
CA ALA A 354 2.64 -15.20 -14.28
C ALA A 354 1.32 -15.46 -13.54
N GLY A 355 1.09 -14.73 -12.45
CA GLY A 355 -0.17 -14.73 -11.71
C GLY A 355 -0.05 -15.20 -10.25
N LEU A 356 -1.06 -14.86 -9.44
CA LEU A 356 -1.19 -15.25 -8.03
C LEU A 356 -2.66 -15.10 -7.57
N PRO A 357 -3.26 -16.07 -6.85
CA PRO A 357 -2.76 -17.43 -6.59
C PRO A 357 -2.82 -18.32 -7.83
N HIS A 358 -3.72 -18.02 -8.77
CA HIS A 358 -3.84 -18.72 -10.04
C HIS A 358 -2.74 -18.25 -10.97
N CYS A 359 -1.88 -19.17 -11.38
CA CYS A 359 -0.71 -18.91 -12.20
C CYS A 359 -0.88 -19.59 -13.56
N THR A 360 -0.45 -18.89 -14.62
CA THR A 360 -0.27 -19.46 -15.95
C THR A 360 1.20 -19.45 -16.32
N ALA A 361 1.74 -20.61 -16.67
CA ALA A 361 3.07 -20.76 -17.24
C ALA A 361 3.00 -21.15 -18.71
N PHE A 362 4.00 -20.74 -19.49
CA PHE A 362 4.11 -21.07 -20.90
C PHE A 362 5.57 -21.09 -21.36
N LEU A 363 5.83 -21.86 -22.42
CA LEU A 363 7.09 -21.87 -23.15
C LEU A 363 7.25 -20.58 -23.94
N ALA A 364 8.11 -19.68 -23.48
CA ALA A 364 8.39 -18.41 -24.14
C ALA A 364 9.23 -18.61 -25.42
N GLY A 365 10.10 -19.62 -25.47
CA GLY A 365 10.93 -19.91 -26.64
C GLY A 365 12.03 -20.94 -26.36
N PHE A 366 13.00 -20.97 -27.25
CA PHE A 366 14.20 -21.80 -27.17
C PHE A 366 15.43 -20.91 -27.11
N HIS A 367 16.48 -21.37 -26.47
CA HIS A 367 17.79 -20.76 -26.61
C HIS A 367 18.25 -20.85 -28.06
N ARG A 368 19.01 -19.85 -28.51
CA ARG A 368 19.43 -19.73 -29.91
C ARG A 368 20.19 -20.97 -30.40
N GLU A 369 21.09 -21.52 -29.59
CA GLU A 369 21.88 -22.71 -29.94
C GLU A 369 21.01 -23.96 -30.14
N VAL A 370 19.92 -24.10 -29.37
CA VAL A 370 18.97 -25.21 -29.50
C VAL A 370 18.22 -25.11 -30.83
N VAL A 371 17.88 -23.89 -31.25
CA VAL A 371 17.27 -23.66 -32.57
C VAL A 371 18.27 -24.00 -33.67
N GLU A 372 19.51 -23.54 -33.56
CA GLU A 372 20.56 -23.80 -34.57
C GLU A 372 20.90 -25.29 -34.72
N LEU A 373 20.83 -26.07 -33.63
CA LEU A 373 21.15 -27.50 -33.63
C LEU A 373 19.99 -28.41 -34.03
N TYR A 374 18.75 -28.07 -33.65
CA TYR A 374 17.62 -29.02 -33.69
C TYR A 374 16.40 -28.55 -34.50
N ALA A 375 16.42 -27.33 -35.06
CA ALA A 375 15.40 -26.95 -36.04
C ALA A 375 15.74 -27.52 -37.43
N ASN A 376 14.73 -28.00 -38.16
CA ASN A 376 14.92 -28.36 -39.57
C ASN A 376 15.26 -27.10 -40.40
N PRO A 377 16.00 -27.25 -41.51
CA PRO A 377 16.27 -26.14 -42.42
C PRO A 377 14.98 -25.43 -42.85
N GLY A 378 14.89 -24.12 -42.56
CA GLY A 378 13.73 -23.28 -42.91
C GLY A 378 12.59 -23.30 -41.88
N GLU A 379 12.67 -24.10 -40.82
CA GLU A 379 11.71 -24.05 -39.71
C GLU A 379 12.16 -23.05 -38.63
N PRO A 380 11.22 -22.25 -38.07
CA PRO A 380 11.56 -21.23 -37.09
C PRO A 380 11.80 -21.77 -35.67
N ARG A 381 11.55 -23.07 -35.43
CA ARG A 381 11.67 -23.71 -34.12
C ARG A 381 11.85 -25.24 -34.25
N PRO A 382 12.49 -25.92 -33.29
CA PRO A 382 12.53 -27.37 -33.24
C PRO A 382 11.15 -28.03 -33.09
N ARG A 383 11.00 -29.25 -33.62
CA ARG A 383 9.79 -30.07 -33.45
C ARG A 383 9.80 -30.73 -32.06
N ILE A 384 8.86 -30.34 -31.20
CA ILE A 384 8.64 -30.96 -29.88
C ILE A 384 7.77 -32.21 -30.06
N LEU A 385 8.27 -33.37 -29.59
CA LEU A 385 7.55 -34.64 -29.61
C LEU A 385 7.07 -35.09 -28.23
N ARG A 386 7.68 -34.58 -27.15
CA ARG A 386 7.17 -34.70 -25.78
C ARG A 386 7.47 -33.41 -25.02
N PHE A 387 6.56 -33.02 -24.13
CA PHE A 387 6.73 -31.85 -23.28
C PHE A 387 6.24 -32.17 -21.87
N SER A 388 6.93 -31.69 -20.83
CA SER A 388 6.49 -31.84 -19.45
C SER A 388 6.80 -30.60 -18.61
N TRP A 389 5.86 -30.25 -17.73
CA TRP A 389 6.05 -29.27 -16.67
C TRP A 389 6.31 -29.97 -15.34
N TRP A 390 7.27 -29.45 -14.59
CA TRP A 390 7.67 -29.93 -13.28
C TRP A 390 7.59 -28.79 -12.27
N LEU A 391 6.98 -29.04 -11.11
CA LEU A 391 6.88 -28.10 -10.01
C LEU A 391 7.45 -28.76 -8.75
N ASP A 392 8.48 -28.17 -8.16
CA ASP A 392 9.19 -28.71 -6.98
C ASP A 392 9.63 -30.18 -7.13
N GLY A 393 10.03 -30.54 -8.35
CA GLY A 393 10.50 -31.89 -8.68
C GLY A 393 9.40 -32.91 -8.97
N GLU A 394 8.12 -32.53 -8.92
CA GLU A 394 7.00 -33.38 -9.34
C GLU A 394 6.54 -33.02 -10.77
N GLU A 395 6.34 -34.03 -11.63
CA GLU A 395 5.77 -33.85 -12.99
C GLU A 395 4.27 -33.57 -12.86
N ILE A 396 3.87 -32.32 -13.13
CA ILE A 396 2.48 -31.85 -12.93
C ILE A 396 1.65 -31.82 -14.22
N GLN A 397 2.31 -31.80 -15.38
CA GLN A 397 1.65 -31.94 -16.69
C GLN A 397 2.62 -32.57 -17.68
N VAL A 398 2.15 -33.51 -18.49
CA VAL A 398 2.93 -34.12 -19.55
C VAL A 398 2.09 -34.26 -20.82
N VAL A 399 2.68 -33.92 -21.96
CA VAL A 399 2.15 -34.13 -23.30
C VAL A 399 3.05 -35.16 -23.97
N ARG A 400 2.46 -36.29 -24.38
CA ARG A 400 3.20 -37.44 -24.95
C ARG A 400 2.72 -37.79 -26.36
N PRO A 401 3.59 -38.34 -27.21
CA PRO A 401 3.21 -38.68 -28.58
C PRO A 401 2.25 -39.88 -28.65
N GLU A 402 2.17 -40.71 -27.61
CA GLU A 402 1.23 -41.83 -27.53
C GLU A 402 -0.24 -41.38 -27.27
N ASP A 403 -0.46 -40.08 -27.04
CA ASP A 403 -1.78 -39.45 -27.02
C ASP A 403 -1.91 -38.44 -28.17
N PRO A 404 -2.31 -38.89 -29.38
CA PRO A 404 -2.40 -38.03 -30.57
C PRO A 404 -3.36 -36.87 -30.41
N ALA A 405 -4.42 -37.01 -29.60
CA ALA A 405 -5.39 -35.95 -29.36
C ALA A 405 -4.80 -34.85 -28.47
N ALA A 406 -4.10 -35.23 -27.38
CA ALA A 406 -3.38 -34.28 -26.54
C ALA A 406 -2.23 -33.60 -27.29
N MET A 407 -1.52 -34.34 -28.15
CA MET A 407 -0.45 -33.78 -28.98
C MET A 407 -1.00 -32.77 -30.01
N ALA A 408 -2.09 -33.11 -30.71
CA ALA A 408 -2.73 -32.19 -31.64
C ALA A 408 -3.26 -30.93 -30.92
N ALA A 409 -3.84 -31.07 -29.72
CA ALA A 409 -4.28 -29.95 -28.91
C ALA A 409 -3.11 -29.08 -28.43
N ALA A 410 -1.99 -29.67 -28.01
CA ALA A 410 -0.79 -28.94 -27.58
C ALA A 410 -0.08 -28.24 -28.75
N GLN A 411 -0.11 -28.81 -29.95
CA GLN A 411 0.38 -28.16 -31.17
C GLN A 411 -0.54 -27.02 -31.63
N ALA A 412 -1.85 -27.14 -31.36
CA ALA A 412 -2.84 -26.09 -31.62
C ALA A 412 -2.83 -24.96 -30.56
N ALA A 413 -2.46 -25.25 -29.31
CA ALA A 413 -2.29 -24.29 -28.23
C ALA A 413 -0.87 -23.70 -28.24
N PRO A 414 -0.66 -22.46 -28.70
CA PRO A 414 0.68 -21.89 -28.78
C PRO A 414 1.31 -21.87 -27.38
N ARG A 415 2.53 -22.41 -27.26
CA ARG A 415 3.43 -22.29 -26.09
C ARG A 415 3.14 -23.22 -24.89
N PHE A 416 2.38 -24.31 -25.05
CA PHE A 416 2.22 -25.34 -23.99
C PHE A 416 1.79 -24.74 -22.63
N PRO A 417 0.63 -24.06 -22.56
CA PRO A 417 0.20 -23.41 -21.33
C PRO A 417 -0.04 -24.42 -20.21
N LEU A 418 0.35 -24.05 -19.00
CA LEU A 418 0.06 -24.73 -17.74
C LEU A 418 -0.68 -23.75 -16.83
N GLU A 419 -1.85 -24.14 -16.34
CA GLU A 419 -2.55 -23.44 -15.26
C GLU A 419 -2.37 -24.20 -13.95
N PHE A 420 -1.99 -23.51 -12.88
CA PHE A 420 -1.76 -24.12 -11.58
C PHE A 420 -1.95 -23.12 -10.43
N ASP A 421 -2.23 -23.63 -9.24
CA ASP A 421 -2.44 -22.82 -8.04
C ASP A 421 -1.20 -22.80 -7.15
N LEU A 422 -0.78 -21.59 -6.79
CA LEU A 422 0.20 -21.35 -5.74
C LEU A 422 -0.51 -21.28 -4.38
N ARG A 423 -0.11 -22.16 -3.46
CA ARG A 423 -0.79 -22.35 -2.16
C ARG A 423 0.01 -21.86 -0.95
N GLU A 424 1.32 -21.74 -1.09
CA GLU A 424 2.23 -21.43 0.02
C GLU A 424 3.15 -20.26 -0.31
N ASN A 425 3.39 -19.40 0.68
CA ASN A 425 4.39 -18.34 0.59
C ASN A 425 5.79 -18.92 0.80
N ARG A 426 6.40 -19.48 -0.25
CA ARG A 426 7.74 -20.05 -0.23
C ARG A 426 8.39 -19.93 -1.61
N ASP A 427 9.66 -20.31 -1.69
CA ASP A 427 10.30 -20.46 -2.99
C ASP A 427 9.90 -21.83 -3.54
N LEU A 428 9.44 -21.85 -4.79
CA LEU A 428 9.14 -23.06 -5.56
C LEU A 428 10.01 -23.05 -6.83
N THR A 429 10.22 -24.21 -7.44
CA THR A 429 10.95 -24.36 -8.69
C THR A 429 10.02 -24.86 -9.78
N LEU A 430 9.95 -24.13 -10.89
CA LEU A 430 9.23 -24.54 -12.09
C LEU A 430 10.24 -24.89 -13.18
N GLU A 431 10.07 -26.05 -13.82
CA GLU A 431 10.93 -26.49 -14.91
C GLU A 431 10.07 -27.00 -16.09
N ALA A 432 10.44 -26.61 -17.30
CA ALA A 432 9.98 -27.25 -18.52
C ALA A 432 11.04 -28.20 -19.05
N ARG A 433 10.61 -29.36 -19.50
CA ARG A 433 11.44 -30.30 -20.27
C ARG A 433 10.75 -30.60 -21.58
N ALA A 434 11.52 -30.58 -22.67
CA ALA A 434 11.04 -30.95 -23.98
C ALA A 434 11.95 -32.03 -24.56
N TRP A 435 11.35 -32.94 -25.33
CA TRP A 435 12.09 -33.90 -26.15
C TRP A 435 11.86 -33.53 -27.60
N LEU A 436 12.95 -33.18 -28.28
CA LEU A 436 12.96 -32.68 -29.65
C LEU A 436 13.32 -33.80 -30.61
N ALA A 437 12.69 -33.81 -31.78
CA ALA A 437 13.15 -34.65 -32.89
C ALA A 437 14.53 -34.18 -33.38
N LEU A 438 15.41 -35.11 -33.74
CA LEU A 438 16.64 -34.76 -34.44
C LEU A 438 16.33 -34.24 -35.87
N PRO A 439 17.11 -33.28 -36.39
CA PRO A 439 16.91 -32.78 -37.75
C PRO A 439 16.89 -33.90 -38.80
N GLY A 440 15.83 -33.95 -39.59
CA GLY A 440 15.66 -34.98 -40.63
C GLY A 440 15.32 -36.40 -40.15
N SER A 441 15.11 -36.62 -38.85
CA SER A 441 14.60 -37.89 -38.32
C SER A 441 13.09 -37.79 -38.04
N ASP A 442 12.36 -38.84 -38.41
CA ASP A 442 10.96 -39.07 -38.02
C ASP A 442 10.83 -40.25 -37.04
N ASP A 443 11.95 -40.80 -36.55
CA ASP A 443 11.95 -41.88 -35.56
C ASP A 443 11.60 -41.30 -34.17
N PRO A 444 10.48 -41.73 -33.55
CA PRO A 444 10.11 -41.28 -32.21
C PRO A 444 11.10 -41.72 -31.12
N ALA A 445 12.05 -42.62 -31.40
CA ALA A 445 13.11 -43.01 -30.49
C ALA A 445 14.33 -42.05 -30.53
N ASP A 446 14.51 -41.29 -31.61
CA ASP A 446 15.65 -40.38 -31.82
C ASP A 446 15.36 -38.99 -31.24
N LEU A 447 15.32 -38.92 -29.91
CA LEU A 447 14.98 -37.71 -29.17
C LEU A 447 16.16 -37.13 -28.40
N VAL A 448 16.33 -35.81 -28.48
CA VAL A 448 17.19 -35.07 -27.55
C VAL A 448 16.33 -34.39 -26.50
N GLN A 449 16.71 -34.55 -25.22
CA GLN A 449 16.06 -33.85 -24.13
C GLN A 449 16.73 -32.49 -23.91
N VAL A 450 15.91 -31.47 -23.78
CA VAL A 450 16.30 -30.10 -23.43
C VAL A 450 15.50 -29.61 -22.22
N SER A 451 16.07 -28.70 -21.43
CA SER A 451 15.45 -28.19 -20.20
C SER A 451 15.55 -26.66 -20.06
N SER A 452 14.57 -26.07 -19.39
CA SER A 452 14.65 -24.67 -18.96
C SER A 452 15.60 -24.44 -17.79
N GLY A 453 16.03 -25.52 -17.11
CA GLY A 453 16.53 -25.45 -15.74
C GLY A 453 15.44 -24.97 -14.75
N PRO A 454 15.76 -24.92 -13.45
CA PRO A 454 14.81 -24.49 -12.42
C PRO A 454 14.59 -22.97 -12.47
N LEU A 455 13.37 -22.54 -12.76
CA LEU A 455 12.90 -21.18 -12.55
C LEU A 455 12.38 -21.04 -11.11
N VAL A 456 13.05 -20.24 -10.29
CA VAL A 456 12.64 -19.99 -8.90
C VAL A 456 11.44 -19.04 -8.86
N LEU A 457 10.28 -19.56 -8.49
CA LEU A 457 9.09 -18.81 -8.16
C LEU A 457 9.18 -18.36 -6.69
N ASN A 458 9.60 -17.12 -6.44
CA ASN A 458 9.62 -16.54 -5.09
C ASN A 458 8.19 -16.19 -4.64
N VAL A 459 7.39 -17.17 -4.22
CA VAL A 459 5.97 -17.00 -3.89
C VAL A 459 5.81 -16.24 -2.57
N ARG A 460 5.24 -15.03 -2.61
CA ARG A 460 4.91 -14.16 -1.47
C ARG A 460 3.58 -13.47 -1.77
N GLY A 461 2.90 -13.00 -0.74
CA GLY A 461 1.65 -12.26 -0.91
C GLY A 461 0.41 -13.13 -1.08
N LEU A 462 0.47 -14.44 -0.78
CA LEU A 462 -0.73 -15.25 -0.61
C LEU A 462 -1.35 -15.00 0.77
N VAL A 463 -2.68 -14.88 0.81
CA VAL A 463 -3.43 -14.87 2.07
C VAL A 463 -3.32 -16.25 2.71
N THR A 464 -2.81 -16.30 3.94
CA THR A 464 -2.61 -17.54 4.69
C THR A 464 -3.83 -17.92 5.52
N GLU A 465 -3.88 -19.16 6.00
CA GLU A 465 -4.95 -19.60 6.92
C GLU A 465 -4.87 -18.85 8.26
N ASP A 466 -3.69 -18.45 8.71
CA ASP A 466 -3.50 -17.62 9.91
C ASP A 466 -4.17 -16.26 9.76
N ASP A 467 -4.03 -15.64 8.59
CA ASP A 467 -4.65 -14.36 8.28
C ASP A 467 -6.18 -14.46 8.34
N ARG A 468 -6.75 -15.53 7.76
CA ARG A 468 -8.19 -15.79 7.77
C ARG A 468 -8.71 -16.03 9.19
N ARG A 469 -7.96 -16.79 9.99
CA ARG A 469 -8.30 -17.04 11.39
C ARG A 469 -8.28 -15.76 12.21
N LEU A 470 -7.26 -14.90 12.04
CA LEU A 470 -7.19 -13.61 12.71
C LEU A 470 -8.38 -12.71 12.35
N ALA A 471 -8.69 -12.56 11.06
CA ALA A 471 -9.84 -11.79 10.61
C ALA A 471 -11.15 -12.30 11.23
N ALA A 472 -11.36 -13.63 11.23
CA ALA A 472 -12.52 -14.25 11.86
C ALA A 472 -12.61 -13.99 13.37
N TRP A 473 -11.48 -13.92 14.08
CA TRP A 473 -11.47 -13.56 15.50
C TRP A 473 -11.82 -12.09 15.72
N LEU A 474 -11.28 -11.18 14.92
CA LEU A 474 -11.55 -9.73 15.03
C LEU A 474 -13.03 -9.40 14.76
N ASP A 475 -13.66 -10.12 13.82
CA ASP A 475 -15.09 -10.01 13.51
C ASP A 475 -16.00 -10.52 14.65
N ARG A 476 -15.54 -11.51 15.41
CA ARG A 476 -16.28 -12.13 16.52
C ARG A 476 -16.02 -11.48 17.86
N ALA A 477 -14.96 -10.68 17.98
CA ALA A 477 -14.59 -10.02 19.21
C ALA A 477 -15.65 -8.99 19.61
N TRP A 478 -15.99 -8.96 20.90
CA TRP A 478 -16.84 -7.90 21.46
C TRP A 478 -16.18 -6.53 21.21
N PRO A 479 -16.93 -5.53 20.72
CA PRO A 479 -16.41 -4.17 20.63
C PRO A 479 -16.27 -3.61 22.05
N ILE A 480 -15.03 -3.32 22.45
CA ILE A 480 -14.74 -2.71 23.75
C ILE A 480 -14.26 -1.28 23.48
N ASP A 481 -15.01 -0.31 23.99
CA ASP A 481 -14.56 1.07 24.09
C ASP A 481 -14.50 1.48 25.56
N ALA A 482 -13.76 2.56 25.86
CA ALA A 482 -13.62 3.07 27.21
C ALA A 482 -14.98 3.43 27.86
N SER A 483 -15.98 3.81 27.06
CA SER A 483 -17.31 4.18 27.56
C SER A 483 -18.13 2.98 28.01
N ALA A 484 -17.85 1.79 27.49
CA ALA A 484 -18.49 0.53 27.86
C ALA A 484 -17.94 -0.09 29.16
N MET A 485 -16.79 0.39 29.65
CA MET A 485 -16.09 -0.19 30.80
C MET A 485 -16.37 0.58 32.09
N GLU A 486 -16.60 -0.15 33.18
CA GLU A 486 -16.63 0.38 34.55
C GLU A 486 -15.20 0.57 35.07
N GLN A 487 -14.33 -0.40 34.75
CA GLN A 487 -12.90 -0.33 35.03
C GLN A 487 -12.12 -0.84 33.82
N LEU A 488 -11.04 -0.13 33.47
CA LEU A 488 -10.01 -0.60 32.55
C LEU A 488 -8.68 0.02 32.97
N THR A 489 -7.84 -0.79 33.61
CA THR A 489 -6.60 -0.33 34.26
C THR A 489 -5.50 -1.36 34.09
N ALA A 490 -4.25 -0.92 34.08
CA ALA A 490 -3.07 -1.78 34.09
C ALA A 490 -2.15 -1.46 35.28
N SER A 491 -1.23 -2.38 35.58
CA SER A 491 -0.19 -2.22 36.59
C SER A 491 0.77 -1.07 36.27
N SER A 492 1.13 -0.95 35.00
CA SER A 492 1.97 0.10 34.45
C SER A 492 1.67 0.26 32.96
N GLU A 493 2.03 1.43 32.43
CA GLU A 493 1.89 1.75 31.00
C GLU A 493 3.18 2.42 30.54
N HIS A 494 3.81 1.88 29.51
CA HIS A 494 4.95 2.52 28.89
C HIS A 494 4.53 3.83 28.24
N ASP A 495 5.31 4.88 28.47
CA ASP A 495 5.03 6.22 27.94
C ASP A 495 4.82 6.20 26.42
N GLY A 496 3.80 6.92 25.95
CA GLY A 496 3.39 6.94 24.55
C GLY A 496 1.90 6.67 24.33
N ARG A 497 1.31 7.43 23.40
CA ARG A 497 -0.14 7.45 23.09
C ARG A 497 -0.72 6.11 22.60
N TYR A 498 0.13 5.13 22.32
CA TYR A 498 -0.15 3.83 21.69
C TYR A 498 -0.15 2.64 22.63
N ASN A 499 0.27 2.84 23.89
CA ASN A 499 0.71 1.77 24.80
C ASN A 499 -0.22 1.61 26.02
N ALA A 500 -1.40 2.21 25.98
CA ALA A 500 -2.34 2.29 27.11
C ALA A 500 -3.24 1.04 27.20
N ALA A 501 -3.80 0.76 28.38
CA ALA A 501 -4.64 -0.42 28.63
C ALA A 501 -5.80 -0.58 27.63
N VAL A 502 -6.46 0.52 27.25
CA VAL A 502 -7.60 0.49 26.31
C VAL A 502 -7.23 -0.03 24.92
N ARG A 503 -5.97 0.14 24.52
CA ARG A 503 -5.46 -0.22 23.20
C ARG A 503 -5.31 -1.73 23.01
N ALA A 504 -5.31 -2.52 24.09
CA ALA A 504 -5.38 -3.97 23.99
C ALA A 504 -6.76 -4.50 23.54
N PHE A 505 -7.71 -3.65 23.17
CA PHE A 505 -9.07 -4.06 22.82
C PHE A 505 -9.67 -3.29 21.62
N ASP A 506 -8.89 -2.42 20.98
CA ASP A 506 -9.43 -1.55 19.92
C ASP A 506 -9.43 -2.19 18.53
N ARG A 507 -8.90 -3.41 18.40
CA ARG A 507 -8.83 -4.21 17.17
C ARG A 507 -7.91 -3.60 16.12
N VAL A 508 -6.89 -2.89 16.58
CA VAL A 508 -5.84 -2.28 15.76
C VAL A 508 -4.47 -2.79 16.21
N GLY A 509 -3.82 -3.59 15.38
CA GLY A 509 -2.55 -4.24 15.69
C GLY A 509 -1.37 -3.28 15.89
N GLY A 510 -1.47 -2.07 15.34
CA GLY A 510 -0.51 -0.99 15.56
C GLY A 510 -0.64 -0.28 16.90
N SER A 511 -1.75 -0.48 17.59
CA SER A 511 -2.04 -0.06 18.95
C SER A 511 -1.84 -1.26 19.90
N ARG A 512 -1.59 -1.02 21.19
CA ARG A 512 -1.36 -2.09 22.19
C ARG A 512 -1.40 -1.58 23.63
N TRP A 513 -1.55 -2.49 24.58
CA TRP A 513 -1.04 -2.21 25.93
C TRP A 513 0.39 -2.71 26.06
N LEU A 514 1.29 -1.88 26.59
CA LEU A 514 2.64 -2.27 26.99
C LEU A 514 2.92 -1.81 28.42
N ALA A 515 3.39 -2.73 29.25
CA ALA A 515 3.91 -2.41 30.57
C ALA A 515 5.31 -1.79 30.49
N THR A 516 5.70 -1.05 31.53
CA THR A 516 7.06 -0.50 31.64
C THR A 516 8.07 -1.63 31.84
N ALA A 517 9.34 -1.38 31.53
CA ALA A 517 10.39 -2.41 31.67
C ALA A 517 10.63 -2.77 33.14
N GLU A 518 10.37 -1.82 34.03
CA GLU A 518 10.57 -1.90 35.48
C GLU A 518 9.43 -2.65 36.19
N ASP A 519 8.35 -3.00 35.49
CA ASP A 519 7.22 -3.76 36.05
C ASP A 519 7.52 -5.27 36.08
N PRO A 520 7.74 -5.86 37.27
CA PRO A 520 8.14 -7.26 37.40
C PRO A 520 6.96 -8.24 37.25
N GLU A 521 5.73 -7.79 37.49
CA GLU A 521 4.51 -8.61 37.36
C GLU A 521 3.39 -7.86 36.62
N PRO A 522 3.57 -7.58 35.31
CA PRO A 522 2.60 -6.80 34.54
C PRO A 522 1.21 -7.41 34.55
N TRP A 523 0.18 -6.59 34.75
CA TRP A 523 -1.21 -7.02 34.60
C TRP A 523 -2.08 -5.95 33.97
N ILE A 524 -3.13 -6.40 33.30
CA ILE A 524 -4.23 -5.58 32.80
C ILE A 524 -5.55 -6.15 33.31
N ARG A 525 -6.45 -5.27 33.76
CA ARG A 525 -7.74 -5.61 34.33
C ARG A 525 -8.85 -4.81 33.69
N LEU A 526 -9.97 -5.47 33.42
CA LEU A 526 -11.19 -4.83 32.97
C LEU A 526 -12.43 -5.36 33.72
N ALA A 527 -13.40 -4.47 33.88
CA ALA A 527 -14.75 -4.79 34.32
C ALA A 527 -15.74 -4.04 33.41
N PRO A 528 -16.58 -4.74 32.63
CA PRO A 528 -17.53 -4.09 31.74
C PRO A 528 -18.75 -3.60 32.55
N LYS A 529 -19.34 -2.45 32.18
CA LYS A 529 -20.57 -1.92 32.82
C LYS A 529 -21.75 -2.89 32.71
N ARG A 530 -21.75 -3.74 31.68
CA ARG A 530 -22.72 -4.79 31.46
C ARG A 530 -21.98 -6.11 31.24
N ASN A 531 -22.48 -7.17 31.86
CA ASN A 531 -21.86 -8.48 31.73
C ASN A 531 -21.83 -8.92 30.25
N LEU A 532 -20.64 -9.28 29.77
CA LEU A 532 -20.45 -9.75 28.39
C LEU A 532 -20.61 -11.27 28.35
N ARG A 533 -21.27 -11.80 27.31
CA ARG A 533 -21.34 -13.26 27.10
C ARG A 533 -20.12 -13.69 26.29
N VAL A 534 -19.20 -14.41 26.93
CA VAL A 534 -17.90 -14.75 26.36
C VAL A 534 -17.73 -16.27 26.29
N ALA A 535 -17.45 -16.78 25.09
CA ALA A 535 -17.19 -18.19 24.80
C ALA A 535 -15.70 -18.53 24.88
N ALA A 536 -14.82 -17.58 24.56
CA ALA A 536 -13.38 -17.72 24.68
C ALA A 536 -12.70 -16.36 24.90
N ILE A 537 -11.50 -16.38 25.49
CA ILE A 537 -10.61 -15.21 25.61
C ILE A 537 -9.32 -15.57 24.87
N ARG A 538 -8.96 -14.78 23.86
CA ARG A 538 -7.72 -14.97 23.09
C ARG A 538 -6.75 -13.82 23.34
N LEU A 539 -5.50 -14.16 23.63
CA LEU A 539 -4.45 -13.21 23.98
C LEU A 539 -3.43 -13.15 22.85
N LEU A 540 -3.35 -12.02 22.17
CA LEU A 540 -2.35 -11.76 21.12
C LEU A 540 -1.24 -10.88 21.71
N PRO A 541 0.01 -11.36 21.76
CA PRO A 541 1.10 -10.58 22.34
C PRO A 541 1.39 -9.33 21.52
N ALA A 542 2.02 -8.33 22.15
CA ALA A 542 2.53 -7.17 21.43
C ALA A 542 3.41 -7.59 20.25
N TRP A 543 3.25 -6.91 19.11
CA TRP A 543 3.98 -7.20 17.88
C TRP A 543 4.97 -6.08 17.59
N SER A 544 6.21 -6.45 17.30
CA SER A 544 7.23 -5.54 16.77
C SER A 544 7.39 -5.79 15.28
N GLY A 545 7.26 -4.73 14.47
CA GLY A 545 7.66 -4.78 13.06
C GLY A 545 9.18 -5.00 12.89
N PRO A 546 9.67 -5.35 11.70
CA PRO A 546 11.09 -5.60 11.44
C PRO A 546 12.01 -4.42 11.82
N ASP A 547 11.52 -3.19 11.66
CA ASP A 547 12.24 -1.95 11.97
C ASP A 547 12.02 -1.45 13.42
N GLN A 548 11.36 -2.23 14.28
CA GLN A 548 11.02 -1.84 15.65
C GLN A 548 11.83 -2.63 16.68
N ALA A 549 12.07 -2.03 17.85
CA ALA A 549 12.65 -2.74 18.97
C ALA A 549 11.72 -3.89 19.40
N GLY A 550 12.32 -5.03 19.78
CA GLY A 550 11.58 -6.23 20.15
C GLY A 550 10.96 -6.12 21.54
N PHE A 551 9.69 -6.49 21.68
CA PHE A 551 9.05 -6.66 22.98
C PHE A 551 9.26 -8.09 23.51
N ASP A 552 9.31 -8.22 24.83
CA ASP A 552 9.32 -9.52 25.49
C ASP A 552 7.96 -10.22 25.29
N LEU A 553 8.01 -11.52 25.05
CA LEU A 553 6.83 -12.37 24.93
C LEU A 553 6.28 -12.72 26.32
N PRO A 554 4.97 -12.54 26.59
CA PRO A 554 4.34 -13.01 27.82
C PRO A 554 4.20 -14.54 27.79
N ALA A 555 5.18 -15.26 28.32
CA ALA A 555 5.33 -16.71 28.13
C ALA A 555 4.51 -17.55 29.11
N ARG A 556 4.39 -17.12 30.38
CA ARG A 556 3.42 -17.68 31.33
C ARG A 556 2.45 -16.60 31.73
N ILE A 557 1.16 -16.87 31.57
CA ILE A 557 0.10 -15.89 31.76
C ILE A 557 -0.94 -16.47 32.72
N ARG A 558 -1.33 -15.70 33.72
CA ARG A 558 -2.48 -15.99 34.56
C ARG A 558 -3.67 -15.17 34.09
N VAL A 559 -4.75 -15.86 33.73
CA VAL A 559 -6.04 -15.28 33.37
C VAL A 559 -7.01 -15.53 34.51
N THR A 560 -7.46 -14.47 35.18
CA THR A 560 -8.45 -14.55 36.26
C THR A 560 -9.80 -14.08 35.74
N VAL A 561 -10.77 -14.98 35.67
CA VAL A 561 -12.12 -14.72 35.15
C VAL A 561 -13.12 -14.84 36.28
N ASN A 562 -13.79 -13.74 36.64
CA ASN A 562 -14.73 -13.71 37.77
C ASN A 562 -14.15 -14.34 39.06
N GLY A 563 -12.88 -14.08 39.35
CA GLY A 563 -12.15 -14.63 40.50
C GLY A 563 -11.55 -16.04 40.32
N ARG A 564 -11.87 -16.75 39.22
CA ARG A 564 -11.29 -18.08 38.92
C ARG A 564 -10.00 -17.95 38.12
N LYS A 565 -8.93 -18.58 38.59
CA LYS A 565 -7.59 -18.49 37.98
C LYS A 565 -7.38 -19.61 36.97
N HIS A 566 -6.83 -19.25 35.82
CA HIS A 566 -6.39 -20.13 34.76
C HIS A 566 -4.95 -19.76 34.39
N GLU A 567 -4.09 -20.73 34.10
CA GLU A 567 -2.74 -20.47 33.60
C GLU A 567 -2.65 -20.92 32.14
N LEU A 568 -2.07 -20.06 31.31
CA LEU A 568 -1.78 -20.30 29.90
C LEU A 568 -0.27 -20.18 29.68
N THR A 569 0.23 -20.94 28.71
CA THR A 569 1.62 -20.84 28.25
C THR A 569 1.62 -20.43 26.78
N MET A 570 2.45 -19.45 26.44
CA MET A 570 2.64 -18.94 25.08
C MET A 570 4.07 -19.22 24.64
N ALA A 571 4.21 -19.99 23.55
CA ALA A 571 5.49 -20.25 22.90
C ALA A 571 5.76 -19.20 21.80
N ARG A 572 7.01 -19.16 21.32
CA ARG A 572 7.40 -18.24 20.23
C ARG A 572 6.68 -18.52 18.91
N THR A 573 6.26 -19.77 18.70
CA THR A 573 5.43 -20.17 17.56
C THR A 573 4.04 -19.53 17.60
N ASP A 574 3.58 -19.10 18.78
CA ASP A 574 2.23 -18.62 19.00
C ASP A 574 2.11 -17.10 18.83
N VAL A 575 3.20 -16.38 18.49
CA VAL A 575 3.19 -14.91 18.41
C VAL A 575 2.14 -14.38 17.43
N ARG A 576 1.88 -15.11 16.35
CA ARG A 576 0.86 -14.76 15.36
C ARG A 576 -0.54 -15.10 15.83
N GLU A 577 -0.77 -16.34 16.26
CA GLU A 577 -2.11 -16.86 16.61
C GLU A 577 -2.57 -16.49 18.02
N GLY A 578 -1.63 -16.19 18.91
CA GLY A 578 -1.83 -16.06 20.34
C GLY A 578 -2.24 -17.36 21.03
N VAL A 579 -2.66 -17.23 22.29
CA VAL A 579 -3.18 -18.34 23.10
C VAL A 579 -4.62 -18.10 23.49
N GLU A 580 -5.39 -19.17 23.67
CA GLU A 580 -6.82 -19.09 23.95
C GLU A 580 -7.20 -19.82 25.24
N LEU A 581 -8.09 -19.18 26.01
CA LEU A 581 -8.86 -19.81 27.08
C LEU A 581 -10.31 -19.97 26.61
N SER A 582 -10.69 -21.19 26.24
CA SER A 582 -12.05 -21.51 25.80
C SER A 582 -12.92 -22.03 26.96
N PHE A 583 -14.22 -21.73 26.95
CA PHE A 583 -15.17 -22.19 27.96
C PHE A 583 -16.15 -23.22 27.38
N ARG A 584 -16.44 -24.29 28.13
CA ARG A 584 -17.41 -25.33 27.72
C ARG A 584 -18.80 -24.79 27.37
N ARG A 585 -19.20 -23.70 28.03
CA ARG A 585 -20.39 -22.92 27.75
C ARG A 585 -20.01 -21.45 27.94
N PRO A 586 -20.60 -20.51 27.19
CA PRO A 586 -20.29 -19.11 27.41
C PRO A 586 -20.61 -18.69 28.82
N LEU A 587 -19.72 -17.89 29.39
CA LEU A 587 -19.91 -17.31 30.71
C LEU A 587 -20.32 -15.85 30.60
N ARG A 588 -20.92 -15.35 31.67
CA ARG A 588 -21.15 -13.91 31.86
C ARG A 588 -19.92 -13.30 32.51
N LEU A 589 -19.12 -12.59 31.72
CA LEU A 589 -17.90 -11.93 32.18
C LEU A 589 -18.27 -10.68 32.97
N ARG A 590 -17.84 -10.62 34.23
CA ARG A 590 -17.98 -9.46 35.14
C ARG A 590 -16.64 -8.80 35.40
N GLU A 591 -15.58 -9.60 35.46
CA GLU A 591 -14.21 -9.12 35.68
C GLU A 591 -13.24 -10.06 34.98
N LEU A 592 -12.22 -9.47 34.37
CA LEU A 592 -11.06 -10.15 33.79
C LEU A 592 -9.78 -9.47 34.28
N GLU A 593 -8.83 -10.25 34.78
CA GLU A 593 -7.43 -9.85 34.93
C GLU A 593 -6.55 -10.78 34.09
N VAL A 594 -5.65 -10.21 33.31
CA VAL A 594 -4.58 -10.92 32.59
C VAL A 594 -3.25 -10.46 33.18
N ARG A 595 -2.50 -11.39 33.77
CA ARG A 595 -1.21 -11.12 34.42
C ARG A 595 -0.10 -11.93 33.77
N VAL A 596 1.01 -11.27 33.46
CA VAL A 596 2.24 -11.89 32.94
C VAL A 596 3.09 -12.36 34.13
N LEU A 597 3.34 -13.66 34.20
CA LEU A 597 4.13 -14.32 35.25
C LEU A 597 5.58 -14.56 34.82
N GLU A 598 5.81 -14.77 33.52
CA GLU A 598 7.13 -15.01 32.95
C GLU A 598 7.24 -14.33 31.58
N LYS A 599 8.39 -13.70 31.31
CA LYS A 599 8.71 -13.01 30.06
C LYS A 599 9.82 -13.78 29.33
N LEU A 600 9.71 -13.89 28.00
CA LEU A 600 10.81 -14.37 27.16
C LEU A 600 11.32 -13.21 26.28
N PRO A 601 12.62 -12.89 26.31
CA PRO A 601 13.19 -11.82 25.46
C PRO A 601 12.88 -12.03 23.97
N PRO A 602 12.81 -10.97 23.14
CA PRO A 602 12.61 -11.11 21.70
C PRO A 602 13.72 -11.94 21.03
N VAL A 603 13.38 -12.60 19.91
CA VAL A 603 14.35 -13.40 19.13
C VAL A 603 15.33 -12.50 18.38
N THR A 604 14.84 -11.36 17.90
CA THR A 604 15.57 -10.42 17.05
C THR A 604 15.45 -9.01 17.63
N GLY A 605 16.52 -8.24 17.50
CA GLY A 605 16.58 -6.86 17.99
C GLY A 605 16.92 -6.75 19.47
N ALA A 606 17.14 -5.52 19.93
CA ALA A 606 17.40 -5.25 21.34
C ALA A 606 16.11 -5.46 22.15
N ALA A 607 16.22 -6.26 23.21
CA ALA A 607 15.14 -6.45 24.18
C ALA A 607 14.89 -5.16 24.96
N THR A 608 13.64 -4.72 25.02
CA THR A 608 13.29 -3.52 25.80
C THR A 608 12.92 -3.83 27.25
N GLY A 609 12.77 -5.10 27.64
CA GLY A 609 12.22 -5.51 28.95
C GLY A 609 10.70 -5.30 29.10
N ARG A 610 10.06 -4.77 28.05
CA ARG A 610 8.64 -4.41 28.01
C ARG A 610 7.86 -5.58 27.43
N THR A 611 6.66 -5.83 27.97
CA THR A 611 5.75 -6.89 27.52
C THR A 611 4.34 -6.36 27.51
N GLY A 612 3.46 -7.00 26.75
CA GLY A 612 2.05 -6.67 26.76
C GLY A 612 1.30 -7.38 25.65
N PHE A 613 0.13 -6.85 25.34
CA PHE A 613 -0.80 -7.45 24.38
C PHE A 613 -1.21 -6.40 23.36
N ARG A 614 -1.12 -6.75 22.07
CA ARG A 614 -1.75 -5.96 21.01
C ARG A 614 -3.26 -6.09 21.10
N GLU A 615 -3.75 -7.29 21.41
CA GLU A 615 -5.17 -7.56 21.53
C GLU A 615 -5.46 -8.61 22.59
N ILE A 616 -6.55 -8.38 23.33
CA ILE A 616 -7.20 -9.31 24.24
C ILE A 616 -8.63 -9.46 23.73
N LEU A 617 -8.83 -10.45 22.86
CA LEU A 617 -10.09 -10.66 22.18
C LEU A 617 -11.05 -11.42 23.09
N LEU A 618 -12.15 -10.77 23.45
CA LEU A 618 -13.29 -11.40 24.12
C LEU A 618 -14.22 -11.95 23.04
N LEU A 619 -14.23 -13.25 22.81
CA LEU A 619 -14.94 -13.87 21.69
C LEU A 619 -16.34 -14.37 22.10
N ASP A 620 -17.35 -14.05 21.30
CA ASP A 620 -18.70 -14.65 21.42
C ASP A 620 -18.75 -16.08 20.82
N GLU A 621 -19.85 -16.81 21.03
CA GLU A 621 -20.14 -18.08 20.35
C GLU A 621 -20.03 -17.90 18.84
N GLU A 622 -19.53 -18.93 18.14
CA GLU A 622 -19.64 -18.97 16.69
C GLU A 622 -21.12 -18.92 16.30
N LYS A 623 -21.56 -17.78 15.76
CA LYS A 623 -22.83 -17.71 15.06
C LYS A 623 -22.69 -18.62 13.83
N LYS A 624 -23.29 -19.81 13.88
CA LYS A 624 -23.50 -20.65 12.70
C LYS A 624 -24.21 -19.81 11.63
N GLY A 625 -23.45 -19.34 10.65
CA GLY A 625 -23.90 -18.76 9.38
C GLY A 625 -24.94 -17.65 9.46
N ARG A 626 -24.50 -16.39 9.57
CA ARG A 626 -25.17 -15.35 8.77
C ARG A 626 -24.69 -15.55 7.34
N LYS A 627 -25.51 -16.20 6.50
CA LYS A 627 -25.37 -16.05 5.05
C LYS A 627 -25.33 -14.55 4.77
N LYS A 628 -24.20 -14.07 4.24
CA LYS A 628 -24.12 -12.76 3.60
C LYS A 628 -25.02 -12.75 2.38
#